data_AF-A0A3D1PH85-F1
#
_entry.id   AF-A0A3D1PH85-F1
#
_cell.length_a   1.000
_cell.length_b   1.000
_cell.length_c   1.000
_cell.angle_alpha   90.00
_cell.angle_beta   90.00
_cell.angle_gamma   90.00
#
_symmetry.space_group_name_H-M   'P 1'
#
loop_
_entity.id
_entity.type
_entity.pdbx_description
1 polymer ?
#
loop_
_entity_poly.entity_id
_entity_poly.type
_entity_poly.pdbx_seq_one_letter_code
_entity_poly.pdbx_strand_id
1 'polypeptide(L)'
;MSFQSLERILGSIQEQSRWQEQPFQLVVKSWAEVVGAVVAAHTRPQSIQRQVLWVATSSAVWAQELTFGRQRILAKLNVHLSSPLQDIRFSPAGWQRPQNSKPASGDPVKTDLSRTHPSWVVNSPNPTNSKKASYNNPNDAFQNWAKLMQARSRQLPLCPQCHCPTPEGELQRWKVCSICAAKQW
;
A
#
# COMPACT_ATOMS: atom_id res chain seq x y z
N MET A 1 33.14 -10.34 6.61
CA MET A 1 32.62 -8.99 6.24
C MET A 1 31.39 -8.71 7.09
N SER A 2 31.37 -7.55 7.74
CA SER A 2 30.68 -7.25 9.01
C SER A 2 29.17 -7.01 8.88
N PHE A 3 28.34 -7.85 9.54
CA PHE A 3 26.90 -7.62 9.77
C PHE A 3 26.62 -6.79 11.05
N GLN A 4 27.63 -6.50 11.85
CA GLN A 4 27.49 -5.80 13.14
C GLN A 4 27.00 -4.35 13.03
N SER A 5 27.15 -3.73 11.85
CA SER A 5 26.66 -2.36 11.61
C SER A 5 25.13 -2.29 11.53
N LEU A 6 24.49 -3.29 10.91
CA LEU A 6 23.04 -3.33 10.76
C LEU A 6 22.34 -3.59 12.10
N GLU A 7 22.87 -4.53 12.88
CA GLU A 7 22.35 -4.87 14.21
C GLU A 7 22.39 -3.68 15.16
N ARG A 8 23.44 -2.85 15.09
CA ARG A 8 23.53 -1.59 15.84
C ARG A 8 22.47 -0.57 15.41
N ILE A 9 22.23 -0.42 14.10
CA ILE A 9 21.21 0.50 13.57
C ILE A 9 19.81 0.02 13.96
N LEU A 10 19.54 -1.29 13.85
CA LEU A 10 18.28 -1.90 14.26
C LEU A 10 18.08 -1.76 15.77
N GLY A 11 19.14 -1.96 16.57
CA GLY A 11 19.12 -1.73 18.02
C GLY A 11 18.77 -0.28 18.37
N SER A 12 19.41 0.70 17.71
CA SER A 12 19.12 2.13 17.96
C SER A 12 17.71 2.53 17.54
N ILE A 13 17.18 1.96 16.45
CA ILE A 13 15.80 2.19 16.02
C ILE A 13 14.83 1.53 17.00
N GLN A 14 15.14 0.33 17.50
CA GLN A 14 14.31 -0.41 18.45
C GLN A 14 14.25 0.27 19.82
N GLU A 15 15.33 0.93 20.25
CA GLU A 15 15.36 1.74 21.47
C GLU A 15 14.59 3.07 21.31
N GLN A 16 14.66 3.71 20.14
CA GLN A 16 13.89 4.93 19.85
C GLN A 16 12.40 4.67 19.56
N SER A 17 12.04 3.46 19.11
CA SER A 17 10.67 3.10 18.70
C SER A 17 9.83 2.47 19.81
N ARG A 18 10.45 2.08 20.93
CA ARG A 18 9.72 1.52 22.07
C ARG A 18 9.35 2.65 23.06
N TRP A 19 8.06 2.77 23.37
CA TRP A 19 7.51 3.37 24.62
C TRP A 19 7.00 4.82 24.66
N GLN A 20 6.87 5.55 23.56
CA GLN A 20 5.91 6.68 23.53
C GLN A 20 4.72 6.28 22.68
N GLU A 21 3.50 6.35 23.25
CA GLU A 21 2.29 6.31 22.43
C GLU A 21 2.42 7.40 21.39
N GLN A 22 2.57 7.00 20.12
CA GLN A 22 2.76 7.99 19.06
C GLN A 22 1.54 8.92 19.07
N PRO A 23 1.72 10.24 18.99
CA PRO A 23 0.61 11.20 19.07
C PRO A 23 -0.49 10.88 18.06
N PHE A 24 -0.13 10.30 16.92
CA PHE A 24 -1.08 9.83 15.92
C PHE A 24 -1.98 8.70 16.42
N GLN A 25 -1.47 7.72 17.18
CA GLN A 25 -2.30 6.64 17.72
C GLN A 25 -3.31 7.16 18.73
N LEU A 26 -2.92 8.11 19.58
CA LEU A 26 -3.83 8.79 20.51
C LEU A 26 -4.93 9.55 19.77
N VAL A 27 -4.57 10.28 18.70
CA VAL A 27 -5.56 10.95 17.84
C VAL A 27 -6.54 9.92 17.26
N VAL A 28 -6.06 8.82 16.68
CA VAL A 28 -6.94 7.81 16.06
C VAL A 28 -7.90 7.19 17.07
N LYS A 29 -7.44 6.89 18.30
CA LYS A 29 -8.28 6.33 19.38
C LYS A 29 -9.36 7.32 19.85
N SER A 30 -9.01 8.60 20.01
CA SER A 30 -9.90 9.65 20.56
C SER A 30 -10.71 10.41 19.50
N TRP A 31 -10.42 10.23 18.21
CA TRP A 31 -11.00 11.01 17.12
C TRP A 31 -12.53 11.00 17.14
N ALA A 32 -13.14 9.82 17.23
CA ALA A 32 -14.59 9.65 17.18
C ALA A 32 -15.31 10.31 18.37
N GLU A 33 -14.67 10.30 19.54
CA GLU A 33 -15.17 10.95 20.75
C GLU A 33 -15.11 12.48 20.63
N VAL A 34 -14.01 13.02 20.07
CA VAL A 34 -13.81 14.46 19.94
C VAL A 34 -14.75 15.11 18.91
N VAL A 35 -14.88 14.49 17.73
CA VAL A 35 -15.64 15.06 16.60
C VAL A 35 -17.09 14.57 16.52
N GLY A 36 -17.42 13.47 17.21
CA GLY A 36 -18.73 12.83 17.17
C GLY A 36 -18.93 11.90 15.97
N ALA A 37 -19.93 11.01 16.07
CA ALA A 37 -20.15 9.91 15.13
C ALA A 37 -20.37 10.37 13.68
N VAL A 38 -21.12 11.46 13.46
CA VAL A 38 -21.41 11.98 12.11
C VAL A 38 -20.13 12.44 11.41
N VAL A 39 -19.34 13.27 12.08
CA VAL A 39 -18.07 13.76 11.52
C VAL A 39 -17.08 12.61 11.36
N ALA A 40 -17.00 11.69 12.33
CA ALA A 40 -16.11 10.52 12.28
C ALA A 40 -16.44 9.60 11.10
N ALA A 41 -17.71 9.47 10.72
CA ALA A 41 -18.12 8.68 9.56
C ALA A 41 -17.61 9.27 8.23
N HIS A 42 -17.36 10.58 8.19
CA HIS A 42 -16.92 11.32 7.00
C HIS A 42 -15.48 11.81 7.06
N THR A 43 -14.73 11.46 8.12
CA THR A 43 -13.35 11.92 8.34
C THR A 43 -12.44 10.80 8.83
N ARG A 44 -11.18 10.81 8.40
CA ARG A 44 -10.17 9.81 8.80
C ARG A 44 -8.82 10.49 9.02
N PRO A 45 -8.28 10.49 10.25
CA PRO A 45 -6.90 10.90 10.51
C PRO A 45 -5.93 10.05 9.67
N GLN A 46 -4.98 10.68 8.97
CA GLN A 46 -4.04 10.00 8.09
C GLN A 46 -2.60 10.06 8.58
N SER A 47 -2.13 11.25 8.96
CA SER A 47 -0.76 11.44 9.43
C SER A 47 -0.62 12.75 10.20
N ILE A 48 0.43 12.86 11.01
CA ILE A 48 0.86 14.11 11.63
C ILE A 48 2.20 14.48 11.01
N GLN A 49 2.31 15.69 10.44
CA GLN A 49 3.54 16.21 9.85
C GLN A 49 3.78 17.63 10.35
N ARG A 50 4.96 17.89 10.92
CA ARG A 50 5.30 19.22 11.47
C ARG A 50 4.22 19.77 12.42
N GLN A 51 3.71 18.93 13.31
CA GLN A 51 2.61 19.24 14.25
C GLN A 51 1.27 19.59 13.58
N VAL A 52 1.10 19.31 12.29
CA VAL A 52 -0.17 19.47 11.57
C VAL A 52 -0.80 18.09 11.34
N LEU A 53 -2.05 17.92 11.78
CA LEU A 53 -2.81 16.72 11.54
C LEU A 53 -3.47 16.76 10.15
N TRP A 54 -3.19 15.76 9.34
CA TRP A 54 -3.83 15.57 8.04
C TRP A 54 -5.01 14.62 8.16
N VAL A 55 -6.17 15.06 7.72
CA VAL A 55 -7.44 14.33 7.82
C VAL A 55 -8.05 14.19 6.43
N ALA A 56 -8.25 12.95 6.00
CA ALA A 56 -9.02 12.66 4.81
C ALA A 56 -10.51 12.86 5.09
N THR A 57 -11.22 13.45 4.14
CA THR A 57 -12.66 13.73 4.23
C THR A 57 -13.40 13.11 3.06
N SER A 58 -14.66 12.75 3.26
CA SER A 58 -15.45 12.10 2.19
C SER A 58 -15.75 12.98 0.98
N SER A 59 -15.71 14.31 1.14
CA SER A 59 -15.98 15.28 0.07
C SER A 59 -15.34 16.64 0.37
N ALA A 60 -15.21 17.49 -0.66
CA ALA A 60 -14.72 18.85 -0.51
C ALA A 60 -15.64 19.72 0.38
N VAL A 61 -16.96 19.42 0.37
CA VAL A 61 -17.94 20.08 1.25
C VAL A 61 -17.62 19.79 2.71
N TRP A 62 -17.35 18.54 3.07
CA TRP A 62 -16.92 18.17 4.41
C TRP A 62 -15.59 18.82 4.81
N ALA A 63 -14.63 18.90 3.88
CA ALA A 63 -13.36 19.58 4.15
C ALA A 63 -13.57 21.06 4.48
N GLN A 64 -14.43 21.75 3.72
CA GLN A 64 -14.73 23.17 3.93
C GLN A 64 -15.44 23.41 5.25
N GLU A 65 -16.50 22.65 5.55
CA GLU A 65 -17.26 22.76 6.80
C GLU A 65 -16.36 22.57 8.03
N LEU A 66 -15.54 21.52 8.01
CA LEU A 66 -14.62 21.22 9.12
C LEU A 66 -13.47 22.21 9.23
N THR A 67 -13.12 22.90 8.15
CA THR A 67 -12.12 23.98 8.19
C THR A 67 -12.63 25.15 9.04
N PHE A 68 -13.92 25.48 8.99
CA PHE A 68 -14.52 26.48 9.88
C PHE A 68 -14.52 26.02 11.34
N GLY A 69 -14.76 24.72 11.59
CA GLY A 69 -14.74 24.11 12.92
C GLY A 69 -13.34 23.73 13.46
N ARG A 70 -12.27 23.92 12.70
CA ARG A 70 -10.96 23.29 12.97
C ARG A 70 -10.35 23.69 14.31
N GLN A 71 -10.48 24.95 14.72
CA GLN A 71 -9.90 25.45 15.97
C GLN A 71 -10.55 24.78 17.19
N ARG A 72 -11.87 24.55 17.12
CA ARG A 72 -12.62 23.83 18.17
C ARG A 72 -12.20 22.38 18.26
N ILE A 73 -12.01 21.72 17.12
CA ILE A 73 -11.54 20.32 17.06
C ILE A 73 -10.11 20.22 17.59
N LEU A 74 -9.23 21.15 17.18
CA LEU A 74 -7.84 21.22 17.62
C LEU A 74 -7.73 21.40 19.13
N ALA A 75 -8.51 22.33 19.71
CA ALA A 75 -8.54 22.56 21.14
C ALA A 75 -8.94 21.30 21.91
N LYS A 76 -9.99 20.60 21.47
CA LYS A 76 -10.43 19.34 22.08
C LYS A 76 -9.37 18.23 21.95
N LEU A 77 -8.75 18.07 20.80
CA LEU A 77 -7.72 17.05 20.58
C LEU A 77 -6.48 17.27 21.45
N ASN A 78 -6.03 18.52 21.57
CA ASN A 78 -4.83 18.85 22.34
C ASN A 78 -4.98 18.57 23.85
N VAL A 79 -6.20 18.42 24.37
CA VAL A 79 -6.42 17.96 25.77
C VAL A 79 -5.98 16.51 25.97
N HIS A 80 -6.06 15.68 24.93
CA HIS A 80 -5.71 14.26 24.98
C HIS A 80 -4.27 13.96 24.53
N LEU A 81 -3.50 14.97 24.12
CA LEU A 81 -2.17 14.80 23.54
C LEU A 81 -1.09 15.44 24.42
N SER A 82 -0.03 14.69 24.71
CA SER A 82 1.15 15.22 25.42
C SER A 82 1.96 16.21 24.59
N SER A 83 1.87 16.14 23.26
CA SER A 83 2.48 17.08 22.32
C SER A 83 1.39 17.77 21.50
N PRO A 84 1.22 19.10 21.63
CA PRO A 84 0.11 19.79 21.00
C PRO A 84 0.29 19.89 19.49
N LEU A 85 -0.81 19.73 18.76
CA LEU A 85 -0.91 20.02 17.34
C LEU A 85 -1.06 21.54 17.14
N GLN A 86 -0.45 22.06 16.08
CA GLN A 86 -0.55 23.47 15.67
C GLN A 86 -1.75 23.71 14.75
N ASP A 87 -2.10 22.75 13.91
CA ASP A 87 -3.19 22.89 12.93
C ASP A 87 -3.77 21.54 12.50
N ILE A 88 -4.94 21.58 11.87
CA ILE A 88 -5.60 20.44 11.21
C ILE A 88 -5.91 20.82 9.77
N ARG A 89 -5.50 19.97 8.83
CA ARG A 89 -5.79 20.10 7.41
C ARG A 89 -6.75 19.01 6.96
N PHE A 90 -7.91 19.44 6.49
CA PHE A 90 -8.91 18.57 5.90
C PHE A 90 -8.76 18.56 4.39
N SER A 91 -8.73 17.37 3.80
CA SER A 91 -8.65 17.22 2.34
C SER A 91 -9.46 16.00 1.89
N PRO A 92 -10.08 16.01 0.71
CA PRO A 92 -10.65 14.80 0.11
C PRO A 92 -9.58 13.79 -0.32
N ALA A 93 -8.32 14.24 -0.44
CA ALA A 93 -7.20 13.39 -0.83
C ALA A 93 -7.02 12.25 0.17
N GLY A 94 -6.97 11.02 -0.34
CA GLY A 94 -6.75 9.82 0.47
C GLY A 94 -7.98 9.28 1.22
N TRP A 95 -9.20 9.78 0.94
CA TRP A 95 -10.44 9.15 1.41
C TRP A 95 -10.65 7.75 0.81
N GLN A 96 -10.39 7.65 -0.50
CA GLN A 96 -10.44 6.42 -1.28
C GLN A 96 -9.17 5.60 -1.02
N ARG A 97 -9.09 4.93 0.14
CA ARG A 97 -8.21 3.76 0.28
C ARG A 97 -9.07 2.53 0.55
N PRO A 98 -9.57 1.85 -0.50
CA PRO A 98 -10.17 0.55 -0.33
C PRO A 98 -9.04 -0.47 -0.20
N GLN A 99 -8.77 -0.94 1.02
CA GLN A 99 -8.14 -2.24 1.22
C GLN A 99 -9.01 -3.01 2.21
N ASN A 100 -9.54 -4.15 1.74
CA ASN A 100 -10.49 -5.06 2.39
C ASN A 100 -11.98 -4.68 2.40
N SER A 101 -12.60 -4.54 1.23
CA SER A 101 -13.94 -5.09 1.05
C SER A 101 -13.80 -6.51 0.52
N LYS A 102 -14.11 -7.54 1.33
CA LYS A 102 -14.46 -8.86 0.80
C LYS A 102 -15.48 -8.64 -0.33
N PRO A 103 -15.31 -9.20 -1.53
CA PRO A 103 -16.33 -9.08 -2.56
C PRO A 103 -17.55 -9.88 -2.09
N ALA A 104 -18.58 -9.17 -1.63
CA ALA A 104 -19.93 -9.71 -1.67
C ALA A 104 -20.28 -9.88 -3.16
N SER A 105 -20.65 -11.11 -3.48
CA SER A 105 -21.18 -11.58 -4.76
C SER A 105 -22.09 -10.57 -5.45
N GLY A 106 -21.74 -10.22 -6.69
CA GLY A 106 -22.54 -9.38 -7.58
C GLY A 106 -21.64 -8.55 -8.47
N ASP A 107 -21.46 -8.99 -9.72
CA ASP A 107 -20.68 -8.28 -10.75
C ASP A 107 -21.06 -6.80 -10.83
N PRO A 108 -20.06 -5.92 -10.84
CA PRO A 108 -19.76 -5.28 -12.12
C PRO A 108 -18.27 -5.37 -12.45
N VAL A 109 -18.00 -5.48 -13.75
CA VAL A 109 -16.69 -5.45 -14.40
C VAL A 109 -15.88 -4.26 -13.86
N LYS A 110 -15.02 -4.52 -12.88
CA LYS A 110 -13.89 -3.64 -12.58
C LYS A 110 -12.88 -3.86 -13.69
N THR A 111 -12.75 -2.89 -14.59
CA THR A 111 -11.65 -2.83 -15.56
C THR A 111 -10.36 -2.69 -14.77
N ASP A 112 -9.81 -3.83 -14.37
CA ASP A 112 -8.53 -3.91 -13.70
C ASP A 112 -7.48 -3.44 -14.70
N LEU A 113 -7.02 -2.19 -14.55
CA LEU A 113 -5.98 -1.58 -15.38
C LEU A 113 -4.74 -2.49 -15.49
N SER A 114 -4.50 -3.36 -14.50
CA SER A 114 -3.40 -4.32 -14.54
C SER A 114 -3.58 -5.40 -15.64
N ARG A 115 -4.81 -5.75 -16.02
CA ARG A 115 -5.12 -6.65 -17.14
C ARG A 115 -4.87 -6.03 -18.51
N THR A 116 -4.72 -4.71 -18.57
CA THR A 116 -4.42 -3.98 -19.81
C THR A 116 -2.92 -3.71 -20.00
N HIS A 117 -2.07 -4.08 -19.03
CA HIS A 117 -0.63 -3.86 -19.14
C HIS A 117 0.01 -4.90 -20.08
N PRO A 118 0.91 -4.50 -21.01
CA PRO A 118 1.55 -5.40 -21.99
C PRO A 118 2.32 -6.58 -21.37
N SER A 119 2.78 -6.44 -20.12
CA SER A 119 3.45 -7.51 -19.37
C SER A 119 2.50 -8.53 -18.73
N TRP A 120 1.19 -8.33 -18.83
CA TRP A 120 0.21 -9.22 -18.21
C TRP A 120 0.03 -10.50 -19.05
N VAL A 121 0.13 -11.66 -18.40
CA VAL A 121 -0.04 -12.97 -19.02
C VAL A 121 -1.32 -13.60 -18.50
N VAL A 122 -2.29 -13.82 -19.40
CA VAL A 122 -3.66 -14.33 -19.10
C VAL A 122 -3.63 -15.68 -18.36
N ASN A 123 -2.58 -16.48 -18.61
CA ASN A 123 -2.46 -17.85 -18.13
C ASN A 123 -1.40 -18.02 -17.03
N SER A 124 -1.34 -17.13 -16.05
CA SER A 124 -0.77 -17.56 -14.76
C SER A 124 -1.80 -18.47 -14.10
N PRO A 125 -1.59 -19.80 -13.97
CA PRO A 125 -2.42 -20.59 -13.07
C PRO A 125 -2.32 -19.92 -11.71
N ASN A 126 -3.42 -19.27 -11.33
CA ASN A 126 -3.54 -18.57 -10.08
C ASN A 126 -3.29 -19.65 -9.01
N PRO A 127 -2.30 -19.50 -8.11
CA PRO A 127 -2.06 -20.48 -7.06
C PRO A 127 -3.20 -20.51 -6.02
N THR A 128 -4.38 -19.95 -6.33
CA THR A 128 -5.57 -19.95 -5.49
C THR A 128 -6.11 -21.35 -5.21
N ASN A 129 -5.57 -22.40 -5.86
CA ASN A 129 -5.87 -23.78 -5.50
C ASN A 129 -4.64 -24.68 -5.29
N SER A 130 -3.43 -24.12 -5.14
CA SER A 130 -2.34 -24.92 -4.56
C SER A 130 -2.59 -25.01 -3.07
N LYS A 131 -3.15 -26.15 -2.61
CA LYS A 131 -3.04 -26.58 -1.21
C LYS A 131 -1.66 -26.17 -0.72
N LYS A 132 -1.56 -25.37 0.36
CA LYS A 132 -0.29 -24.88 0.92
C LYS A 132 0.63 -26.10 1.07
N ALA A 133 1.54 -26.31 0.12
CA ALA A 133 2.47 -27.40 0.20
C ALA A 133 3.35 -27.08 1.42
N SER A 134 3.27 -27.93 2.44
CA SER A 134 4.15 -27.82 3.60
C SER A 134 5.55 -28.20 3.11
N TYR A 135 6.45 -27.22 3.05
CA TYR A 135 7.85 -27.45 2.71
C TYR A 135 8.63 -27.59 4.01
N ASN A 136 9.48 -28.63 4.09
CA ASN A 136 10.27 -28.91 5.30
C ASN A 136 11.50 -27.98 5.42
N ASN A 137 11.92 -27.33 4.33
CA ASN A 137 13.08 -26.43 4.28
C ASN A 137 12.81 -25.26 3.29
N PRO A 138 13.25 -24.03 3.59
CA PRO A 138 13.23 -22.91 2.64
C PRO A 138 13.81 -23.23 1.26
N ASN A 139 14.86 -24.04 1.17
CA ASN A 139 15.46 -24.43 -0.10
C ASN A 139 14.49 -25.25 -0.97
N ASP A 140 13.70 -26.14 -0.37
CA ASP A 140 12.71 -26.94 -1.11
C ASP A 140 11.56 -26.07 -1.63
N ALA A 141 11.13 -25.08 -0.84
CA ALA A 141 10.16 -24.09 -1.28
C ALA A 141 10.68 -23.31 -2.49
N PHE A 142 11.94 -22.87 -2.45
CA PHE A 142 12.59 -22.17 -3.55
C PHE A 142 12.70 -23.04 -4.81
N GLN A 143 13.16 -24.30 -4.68
CA GLN A 143 13.28 -25.21 -5.82
C GLN A 143 11.93 -25.49 -6.48
N ASN A 144 10.87 -25.64 -5.69
CA ASN A 144 9.52 -25.84 -6.23
C ASN A 144 8.99 -24.58 -6.94
N TRP A 145 9.21 -23.39 -6.36
CA TRP A 145 8.91 -22.14 -7.03
C TRP A 145 9.69 -21.99 -8.36
N ALA A 146 10.98 -22.33 -8.37
CA ALA A 146 11.84 -22.24 -9.53
C ALA A 146 11.35 -23.14 -10.68
N LYS A 147 10.97 -24.39 -10.38
CA LYS A 147 10.37 -25.31 -11.35
C LYS A 147 9.06 -24.75 -11.94
N LEU A 148 8.20 -24.18 -11.09
CA LEU A 148 6.95 -23.57 -11.53
C LEU A 148 7.19 -22.37 -12.45
N MET A 149 8.13 -21.49 -12.09
CA MET A 149 8.48 -20.34 -12.92
C MET A 149 9.12 -20.75 -14.24
N GLN A 150 9.97 -21.78 -14.24
CA GLN A 150 10.56 -22.32 -15.46
C GLN A 150 9.51 -22.96 -16.39
N ALA A 151 8.54 -23.69 -15.83
CA ALA A 151 7.46 -24.27 -16.63
C ALA A 151 6.59 -23.18 -17.28
N ARG A 152 6.30 -22.09 -16.55
CA ARG A 152 5.56 -20.94 -17.08
C ARG A 152 6.33 -20.21 -18.17
N SER A 153 7.63 -20.00 -17.98
CA SER A 153 8.44 -19.23 -18.93
C SER A 153 8.69 -19.97 -20.24
N ARG A 154 8.71 -21.31 -20.25
CA ARG A 154 8.85 -22.12 -21.47
C ARG A 154 7.76 -21.88 -22.51
N GLN A 155 6.58 -21.40 -22.11
CA GLN A 155 5.45 -21.15 -23.00
C GLN A 155 5.47 -19.75 -23.63
N LEU A 156 6.42 -18.90 -23.24
CA LEU A 156 6.51 -17.52 -23.73
C LEU A 156 7.49 -17.43 -24.92
N PRO A 157 7.23 -16.55 -25.89
CA PRO A 157 8.19 -16.25 -26.94
C PRO A 157 9.46 -15.60 -26.39
N LEU A 158 10.55 -15.70 -27.13
CA LEU A 158 11.84 -15.12 -26.73
C LEU A 158 11.99 -13.69 -27.26
N CYS A 159 12.57 -12.82 -26.44
CA CYS A 159 12.98 -11.48 -26.87
C CYS A 159 14.09 -11.58 -27.93
N PRO A 160 14.02 -10.84 -29.05
CA PRO A 160 15.04 -10.90 -30.10
C PRO A 160 16.40 -10.32 -29.70
N GLN A 161 16.48 -9.54 -28.61
CA GLN A 161 17.74 -8.92 -28.17
C GLN A 161 18.45 -9.75 -27.08
N CYS A 162 17.73 -10.14 -26.02
CA CYS A 162 18.32 -10.83 -24.87
C CYS A 162 17.95 -12.31 -24.79
N HIS A 163 17.07 -12.80 -25.66
CA HIS A 163 16.57 -14.17 -25.67
C HIS A 163 15.86 -14.60 -24.37
N CYS A 164 15.40 -13.64 -23.56
CA CYS A 164 14.62 -13.94 -22.37
C CYS A 164 13.15 -14.22 -22.74
N PRO A 165 12.46 -15.14 -22.02
CA PRO A 165 11.03 -15.36 -22.17
C PRO A 165 10.24 -14.08 -21.91
N THR A 166 9.41 -13.67 -22.87
CA THR A 166 8.79 -12.35 -22.91
C THR A 166 7.31 -12.48 -23.24
N PRO A 167 6.41 -11.80 -22.50
CA PRO A 167 4.99 -11.77 -22.84
C PRO A 167 4.74 -11.22 -24.25
N GLU A 168 3.77 -11.81 -24.96
CA GLU A 168 3.40 -11.35 -26.31
C GLU A 168 3.03 -9.86 -26.34
N GLY A 169 2.36 -9.36 -25.31
CA GLY A 169 1.99 -7.95 -25.21
C GLY A 169 3.19 -7.00 -25.17
N GLU A 170 4.33 -7.41 -24.58
CA GLU A 170 5.57 -6.62 -24.61
C GLU A 170 6.15 -6.59 -26.02
N LEU A 171 6.14 -7.73 -26.74
CA LEU A 171 6.61 -7.78 -28.13
C LEU A 171 5.72 -6.96 -29.07
N GLN A 172 4.39 -6.98 -28.87
CA GLN A 172 3.46 -6.16 -29.65
C GLN A 172 3.68 -4.66 -29.43
N ARG A 173 3.99 -4.24 -28.20
CA ARG A 173 4.14 -2.82 -27.87
C ARG A 173 5.53 -2.28 -28.14
N TRP A 174 6.57 -3.03 -27.79
CA TRP A 174 7.96 -2.56 -27.77
C TRP A 174 8.88 -3.35 -28.69
N LYS A 175 8.42 -4.45 -29.31
CA LYS A 175 9.23 -5.39 -30.13
C LYS A 175 10.36 -6.11 -29.38
N VAL A 176 10.60 -5.76 -28.11
CA VAL A 176 11.57 -6.34 -27.19
C VAL A 176 10.95 -6.46 -25.79
N CYS A 177 11.61 -7.17 -24.87
CA CYS A 177 11.16 -7.24 -23.49
C CYS A 177 11.28 -5.89 -22.77
N SER A 178 10.51 -5.71 -21.69
CA SER A 178 10.50 -4.50 -20.86
C SER A 178 11.88 -4.02 -20.41
N ILE A 179 12.77 -4.95 -20.05
CA ILE A 179 14.15 -4.62 -19.62
C ILE A 179 14.98 -4.09 -20.78
N CYS A 180 14.83 -4.67 -21.98
CA CYS A 180 15.51 -4.20 -23.18
C CYS A 180 14.95 -2.83 -23.63
N ALA A 181 13.62 -2.65 -23.57
CA ALA A 181 12.98 -1.39 -23.89
C ALA A 181 13.49 -0.24 -22.98
N ALA A 182 13.57 -0.48 -21.67
CA ALA A 182 14.07 0.51 -20.70
C ALA A 182 15.57 0.82 -20.80
N LYS A 183 16.34 0.05 -21.58
CA LYS A 183 17.76 0.36 -21.87
C LYS A 183 17.91 1.19 -23.14
N GLN A 184 16.91 1.16 -24.02
CA GLN A 184 16.94 1.85 -25.31
C GLN A 184 16.31 3.24 -25.25
N TRP A 185 15.42 3.50 -24.30
CA TRP A 185 14.72 4.75 -24.03
C TRP A 185 14.77 5.10 -22.55
#